data_AF-A0A0H3IYF5-F1
#
_entry.id   AF-A0A0H3IYF5-F1
#
_cell.length_a   1.000
_cell.length_b   1.000
_cell.length_c   1.000
_cell.angle_alpha   90.00
_cell.angle_beta   90.00
_cell.angle_gamma   90.00
#
_symmetry.space_group_name_H-M   'P 1'
#
loop_
_entity.id
_entity.type
_entity.pdbx_description
1 polymer ?
#
loop_
_entity_poly.entity_id
_entity_poly.type
_entity_poly.pdbx_seq_one_letter_code
_entity_poly.pdbx_strand_id
1 'polypeptide(L)' 'METIKLDINEHYEDEIEALEDNGYEQVDDTTYTKKGKKYKFVSVEKFNTWIYHIILEEVE' A
#
# COMPACT_ATOMS: atom_id res chain seq x y z
N MET A 1 -9.57 -0.10 14.31
CA MET A 1 -9.20 0.26 12.94
C MET A 1 -8.05 1.23 13.04
N GLU A 2 -6.85 0.77 12.67
CA GLU A 2 -5.61 1.53 12.72
C GLU A 2 -5.15 1.81 11.29
N THR A 3 -4.75 3.05 11.01
CA THR A 3 -4.22 3.42 9.70
C THR A 3 -2.70 3.40 9.72
N ILE A 4 -2.12 2.84 8.65
CA ILE A 4 -0.68 2.74 8.44
C ILE A 4 -0.33 3.62 7.24
N LYS A 5 0.74 4.38 7.38
CA LYS A 5 1.34 5.14 6.29
C LYS A 5 2.62 4.45 5.85
N LEU A 6 2.71 4.15 4.56
CA LEU A 6 3.89 3.59 3.92
C LEU A 6 4.54 4.68 3.09
N ASP A 7 5.74 5.07 3.49
CA ASP A 7 6.57 6.00 2.75
C ASP A 7 7.50 5.20 1.84
N ILE A 8 7.23 5.25 0.53
CA ILE A 8 7.98 4.52 -0.49
C ILE A 8 8.70 5.55 -1.35
N ASN A 9 10.04 5.46 -1.39
CA ASN A 9 10.90 6.40 -2.10
C ASN A 9 11.69 5.68 -3.21
N GLU A 10 10.95 5.05 -4.11
CA GLU A 10 11.46 4.30 -5.25
C GLU A 10 10.52 4.48 -6.46
N HIS A 11 11.05 4.20 -7.65
CA HIS A 11 10.30 4.34 -8.90
C HIS A 11 9.55 3.05 -9.20
N TYR A 12 8.22 3.14 -9.16
CA TYR A 12 7.29 2.09 -9.54
C TYR A 12 6.36 2.60 -10.65
N GLU A 13 5.88 1.70 -11.51
CA GLU A 13 4.91 2.02 -12.55
C GLU A 13 3.55 2.40 -11.93
N ASP A 14 3.18 1.74 -10.84
CA ASP A 14 1.95 2.00 -10.09
C ASP A 14 2.06 1.65 -8.59
N GLU A 15 1.01 2.00 -7.83
CA GLU A 15 0.93 1.73 -6.39
C GLU A 15 0.81 0.24 -6.03
N ILE A 16 0.38 -0.62 -6.96
CA ILE A 16 0.27 -2.07 -6.74
C ILE A 16 1.68 -2.66 -6.72
N GLU A 17 2.50 -2.34 -7.72
CA GLU A 17 3.90 -2.76 -7.78
C GLU A 17 4.66 -2.32 -6.52
N ALA A 18 4.44 -1.07 -6.08
CA ALA A 18 5.02 -0.54 -4.85
C ALA A 18 4.61 -1.32 -3.59
N LEU A 19 3.35 -1.76 -3.52
CA LEU A 19 2.83 -2.58 -2.42
C LEU A 19 3.40 -4.00 -2.46
N GLU A 20 3.46 -4.62 -3.64
CA GLU A 20 3.99 -5.97 -3.85
C GLU A 20 5.47 -6.08 -3.48
N ASP A 21 6.30 -5.12 -3.91
CA ASP A 21 7.72 -5.08 -3.52
C ASP A 21 7.90 -4.90 -2.01
N ASN A 22 7.00 -4.16 -1.38
CA ASN A 22 6.93 -4.00 0.07
C ASN A 22 6.30 -5.21 0.80
N GLY A 23 6.01 -6.31 0.11
CA GLY A 23 5.53 -7.56 0.67
C GLY A 23 4.04 -7.56 1.06
N TYR A 24 3.24 -6.72 0.39
CA TYR A 24 1.78 -6.81 0.43
C TYR A 24 1.29 -7.65 -0.75
N GLU A 25 0.33 -8.53 -0.49
CA GLU A 25 -0.25 -9.41 -1.51
C GLU A 25 -1.69 -8.99 -1.78
N GLN A 26 -2.05 -8.68 -3.03
CA GLN A 26 -3.40 -8.28 -3.39
C GLN A 26 -4.39 -9.46 -3.23
N VAL A 27 -5.51 -9.22 -2.56
CA VAL A 27 -6.62 -10.18 -2.37
C VAL A 27 -7.78 -9.88 -3.30
N ASP A 28 -8.12 -8.59 -3.40
CA ASP A 28 -9.18 -8.05 -4.25
C ASP A 28 -8.80 -6.62 -4.69
N ASP A 29 -9.69 -5.94 -5.41
CA ASP A 29 -9.43 -4.61 -5.96
C ASP A 29 -8.93 -3.58 -4.93
N THR A 30 -9.27 -3.75 -3.65
CA THR A 30 -8.95 -2.78 -2.59
C THR A 30 -8.31 -3.38 -1.35
N THR A 31 -8.24 -4.71 -1.23
CA THR A 31 -7.72 -5.39 -0.05
C THR A 31 -6.40 -6.09 -0.35
N TYR A 32 -5.46 -5.94 0.57
CA TYR A 32 -4.13 -6.51 0.55
C TYR A 32 -3.89 -7.31 1.85
N THR A 33 -3.01 -8.30 1.82
CA THR A 33 -2.54 -8.97 3.04
C THR A 33 -1.06 -8.79 3.23
N LYS A 34 -0.63 -8.75 4.49
CA LYS A 34 0.78 -8.84 4.86
C LYS A 34 0.92 -9.48 6.22
N LYS A 35 1.76 -10.52 6.33
CA LYS A 35 2.02 -11.25 7.59
C LYS A 35 0.75 -11.75 8.29
N GLY A 36 -0.23 -12.21 7.51
CA GLY A 36 -1.49 -12.75 8.03
C GLY A 36 -2.52 -11.70 8.48
N LYS A 37 -2.23 -10.41 8.29
CA LYS A 37 -3.16 -9.30 8.53
C LYS A 37 -3.73 -8.78 7.21
N LYS A 38 -4.96 -8.25 7.24
CA LYS A 38 -5.62 -7.65 6.09
C LYS A 38 -5.60 -6.13 6.19
N TYR A 39 -5.37 -5.52 5.04
CA TYR A 39 -5.23 -4.09 4.86
C TYR A 39 -6.11 -3.63 3.71
N LYS A 40 -6.92 -2.60 3.92
CA LYS A 40 -7.68 -1.96 2.88
C LYS A 40 -6.93 -0.73 2.38
N PHE A 41 -6.80 -0.59 1.07
CA PHE A 41 -6.29 0.59 0.44
C PHE A 41 -7.25 1.76 0.66
N VAL A 42 -6.72 2.86 1.21
CA VAL A 42 -7.48 4.08 1.49
C VAL A 42 -7.17 5.14 0.44
N SER A 43 -5.89 5.44 0.25
CA SER A 43 -5.45 6.48 -0.68
C SER A 43 -3.96 6.40 -0.96
N VAL A 44 -3.54 6.94 -2.11
CA VAL A 44 -2.13 7.20 -2.43
C VAL A 44 -1.93 8.70 -2.64
N GLU A 45 -0.93 9.27 -1.97
CA GLU A 45 -0.45 10.62 -2.22
C GLU A 45 0.87 10.52 -3.01
N LYS A 46 0.84 10.93 -4.29
CA LYS A 46 2.03 10.96 -5.16
C LYS A 46 2.65 12.36 -5.10
N PHE A 47 3.85 12.48 -4.52
CA PHE A 47 4.54 13.77 -4.40
C PHE A 47 5.36 14.10 -5.65
N ASN A 48 5.93 13.07 -6.28
CA ASN A 48 6.63 13.14 -7.56
C ASN A 48 6.67 11.73 -8.19
N THR A 49 7.47 11.51 -9.23
CA THR A 49 7.61 10.20 -9.90
C THR A 49 8.36 9.13 -9.07
N TRP A 50 8.76 9.44 -7.83
CA TRP A 50 9.65 8.62 -6.99
C TRP A 50 9.13 8.44 -5.56
N ILE A 51 8.23 9.32 -5.09
CA ILE A 51 7.77 9.35 -3.70
C ILE A 51 6.27 9.07 -3.67
N TYR A 52 5.92 7.91 -3.12
CA TYR A 52 4.57 7.43 -2.88
C TYR A 52 4.31 7.37 -1.37
N HIS A 53 3.25 8.02 -0.91
CA HIS A 53 2.70 7.75 0.42
C HIS A 53 1.43 6.94 0.26
N ILE A 54 1.46 5.67 0.62
CA ILE A 54 0.31 4.78 0.56
C ILE A 54 -0.32 4.69 1.95
N ILE A 55 -1.60 4.99 2.04
CA ILE A 55 -2.38 4.91 3.27
C ILE A 55 -3.22 3.64 3.22
N LEU A 56 -3.01 2.77 4.20
CA LEU A 56 -3.72 1.51 4.38
C LEU A 56 -4.47 1.52 5.73
N GLU A 57 -5.60 0.84 5.79
CA GLU A 57 -6.37 0.61 7.02
C GLU A 57 -6.37 -0.88 7.36
N GLU A 58 -5.97 -1.26 8.58
CA GLU A 58 -6.06 -2.65 9.05
C GLU A 58 -7.54 -3.03 9.35
N VAL A 59 -8.05 -4.08 8.70
CA VAL A 59 -9.49 -4.43 8.64
C VAL A 59 -9.90 -5.74 9.34
N GLU A 60 -9.03 -6.30 10.21
CA GLU A 60 -9.16 -7.61 10.90
C GLU A 60 -8.84 -8.86 10.05
#